data_AF-A0A5A9EKG3-F1
#
_entry.id   AF-A0A5A9EKG3-F1
#
_cell.length_a   1.000
_cell.length_b   1.000
_cell.length_c   1.000
_cell.angle_alpha   90.00
_cell.angle_beta   90.00
_cell.angle_gamma   90.00
#
_symmetry.space_group_name_H-M   'P 1'
#
loop_
_entity.id
_entity.type
_entity.pdbx_description
1 polymer ?
#
loop_
_entity_poly.entity_id
_entity_poly.type
_entity_poly.pdbx_seq_one_letter_code
_entity_poly.pdbx_strand_id
1 'polypeptide(L)'
;MVGSLIDRWLRELVLISTVVFALASAALSVWQDSPTVIYAAAISWGLAFGGAATLFQTASARAAGESADVAQAMIVTTWNIAIAGGGVVGGTLLETLGATYFPWALITLLIPTLAMAWKANRHGFPST
;
A
#
# COMPACT_ATOMS: atom_id res chain seq x y z
N MET A 1 -1.18 14.05 -20.09
CA MET A 1 -0.07 13.13 -20.40
C MET A 1 0.84 12.86 -19.21
N VAL A 2 1.28 13.87 -18.45
CA VAL A 2 2.11 13.64 -17.25
C VAL A 2 1.35 12.87 -16.16
N GLY A 3 0.07 13.19 -15.93
CA GLY A 3 -0.78 12.48 -14.98
C GLY A 3 -0.92 10.97 -15.24
N SER A 4 -1.09 10.57 -16.51
CA SER A 4 -1.21 9.14 -16.88
C SER A 4 0.11 8.37 -16.75
N LEU A 5 1.25 9.05 -16.92
CA LEU A 5 2.56 8.43 -16.65
C LEU A 5 2.74 8.21 -15.16
N ILE A 6 2.49 9.25 -14.35
CA ILE A 6 2.63 9.14 -12.89
C ILE A 6 1.69 8.06 -12.35
N ASP A 7 0.44 8.02 -12.83
CA ASP A 7 -0.53 7.00 -12.44
C ASP A 7 -0.07 5.58 -12.82
N ARG A 8 0.55 5.40 -14.00
CA ARG A 8 1.11 4.11 -14.44
C ARG A 8 2.28 3.66 -13.58
N TRP A 9 3.23 4.55 -13.28
CA TRP A 9 4.39 4.24 -12.42
C TRP A 9 3.96 3.97 -10.98
N LEU A 10 3.02 4.74 -10.44
CA LEU A 10 2.43 4.52 -9.11
C LEU A 10 1.73 3.17 -9.03
N ARG A 11 0.97 2.81 -10.07
CA ARG A 11 0.28 1.53 -10.13
C ARG A 11 1.25 0.35 -10.16
N GLU A 12 2.30 0.41 -10.97
CA GLU A 12 3.34 -0.62 -10.98
C GLU A 12 4.01 -0.73 -9.60
N LEU A 13 4.30 0.39 -8.96
CA LEU A 13 4.94 0.41 -7.65
C LEU A 13 4.02 -0.18 -6.56
N VAL A 14 2.73 0.15 -6.56
CA VAL A 14 1.72 -0.42 -5.66
C VAL A 14 1.57 -1.92 -5.90
N LEU A 15 1.51 -2.37 -7.16
CA LEU A 15 1.40 -3.79 -7.49
C LEU A 15 2.64 -4.57 -7.05
N ILE A 16 3.84 -4.08 -7.39
CA ILE A 16 5.10 -4.70 -6.98
C ILE A 16 5.18 -4.74 -5.45
N SER A 17 4.88 -3.63 -4.76
CA SER A 17 4.92 -3.59 -3.31
C SER A 17 3.92 -4.57 -2.70
N THR A 18 2.69 -4.62 -3.21
CA THR A 18 1.65 -5.55 -2.70
C THR A 18 2.04 -7.01 -2.93
N VAL A 19 2.60 -7.35 -4.11
CA VAL A 19 3.08 -8.70 -4.42
C VAL A 19 4.26 -9.08 -3.52
N VAL A 20 5.23 -8.18 -3.37
CA VAL A 20 6.39 -8.39 -2.49
C VAL A 20 5.94 -8.55 -1.04
N PHE A 21 4.98 -7.76 -0.56
CA PHE A 21 4.42 -7.88 0.78
C PHE A 21 3.65 -9.19 0.97
N ALA A 22 2.91 -9.65 -0.05
CA ALA A 22 2.19 -10.91 -0.01
C ALA A 22 3.16 -12.10 0.03
N LEU A 23 4.21 -12.07 -0.78
CA LEU A 23 5.28 -13.07 -0.78
C LEU A 23 6.05 -13.07 0.55
N ALA A 24 6.35 -11.89 1.09
CA ALA A 24 6.98 -11.75 2.40
C ALA A 24 6.09 -12.27 3.53
N SER A 25 4.78 -12.00 3.48
CA SER A 25 3.81 -12.52 4.45
C SER A 25 3.68 -14.04 4.36
N ALA A 26 3.68 -14.60 3.14
CA ALA A 26 3.70 -16.04 2.93
C ALA A 26 5.01 -16.70 3.37
N ALA A 27 6.14 -16.01 3.23
CA ALA A 27 7.42 -16.47 3.76
C ALA A 27 7.42 -16.42 5.30
N LEU A 28 6.86 -15.37 5.90
CA LEU A 28 6.73 -15.22 7.35
C LEU A 28 5.79 -16.24 7.98
N SER A 29 4.75 -16.70 7.28
CA SER A 29 3.87 -17.75 7.80
C SER A 29 4.57 -19.12 7.89
N VAL A 30 5.66 -19.32 7.13
CA VAL A 30 6.47 -20.55 7.12
C VAL A 30 7.73 -20.42 7.99
N TRP A 31 8.35 -19.23 8.02
CA TRP A 31 9.61 -18.93 8.71
C TRP A 31 9.48 -17.76 9.70
N GLN A 32 8.47 -17.82 10.57
CA GLN A 32 8.13 -16.76 11.53
C GLN A 32 9.31 -16.31 12.43
N ASP A 33 10.28 -17.20 12.68
CA ASP A 33 11.41 -16.94 13.59
C ASP A 33 12.71 -16.47 12.90
N SER A 34 12.73 -16.28 11.57
CA SER A 34 13.96 -15.89 10.85
C SER A 34 14.10 -14.36 10.73
N PRO A 35 15.06 -13.72 11.42
CA PRO A 35 15.24 -12.27 11.36
C PRO A 35 15.61 -11.78 9.95
N THR A 36 16.31 -12.61 9.18
CA THR A 36 16.73 -12.30 7.81
C THR A 36 15.54 -12.07 6.88
N VAL A 37 14.49 -12.88 7.01
CA VAL A 37 13.26 -12.76 6.20
C VAL A 37 12.53 -11.47 6.55
N ILE A 38 12.46 -11.13 7.85
CA ILE A 38 11.85 -9.88 8.33
C ILE A 38 12.58 -8.66 7.76
N TYR A 39 13.92 -8.63 7.83
CA TYR A 39 14.70 -7.50 7.31
C TYR A 39 14.60 -7.37 5.79
N ALA A 40 14.64 -8.49 5.04
CA ALA A 40 14.47 -8.46 3.59
C ALA A 40 13.09 -7.90 3.18
N ALA A 41 12.03 -8.30 3.89
CA ALA A 41 10.69 -7.75 3.70
C ALA A 41 10.64 -6.24 3.99
N ALA A 42 11.24 -5.79 5.09
CA ALA A 42 11.28 -4.36 5.45
C ALA A 42 12.05 -3.51 4.42
N ILE A 43 13.21 -3.99 3.94
CA ILE A 43 14.02 -3.30 2.92
C ILE A 43 13.25 -3.19 1.61
N SER A 44 12.67 -4.30 1.14
CA SER A 44 11.93 -4.32 -0.11
C SER A 44 10.68 -3.44 -0.06
N TRP A 45 10.02 -3.36 1.08
CA TRP A 45 8.96 -2.39 1.31
C TRP A 45 9.46 -0.95 1.31
N GLY A 46 10.55 -0.64 2.02
CA GLY A 46 11.12 0.70 2.05
C GLY A 46 11.51 1.19 0.65
N LEU A 47 12.08 0.30 -0.18
CA LEU A 47 12.40 0.59 -1.58
C LEU A 47 11.16 0.81 -2.44
N ALA A 48 10.13 -0.02 -2.28
CA ALA A 48 8.91 0.08 -3.08
C ALA A 48 8.01 1.26 -2.65
N PHE A 49 7.90 1.54 -1.35
CA PHE A 49 6.95 2.51 -0.81
C PHE A 49 7.57 3.87 -0.47
N GLY A 50 8.89 3.96 -0.32
CA GLY A 50 9.58 5.16 0.15
C GLY A 50 9.39 6.39 -0.75
N GLY A 51 9.27 6.20 -2.06
CA GLY A 51 9.00 7.30 -3.01
C GLY A 51 7.52 7.52 -3.33
N ALA A 52 6.65 6.58 -2.95
CA ALA A 52 5.24 6.57 -3.38
C ALA A 52 4.46 7.76 -2.81
N ALA A 53 4.64 8.06 -1.52
CA ALA A 53 3.94 9.17 -0.85
C ALA A 53 4.23 10.52 -1.52
N THR A 54 5.50 10.80 -1.83
CA THR A 54 5.94 12.03 -2.51
C THR A 54 5.36 12.12 -3.93
N LEU A 55 5.33 10.99 -4.66
CA LEU A 55 4.72 10.92 -5.98
C LEU A 55 3.21 11.17 -5.93
N PHE A 56 2.48 10.57 -4.98
CA PHE A 56 1.05 10.79 -4.78
C PHE A 56 0.73 12.26 -4.48
N GLN A 57 1.45 12.86 -3.53
CA GLN A 57 1.29 14.27 -3.19
C GLN A 57 1.55 15.17 -4.42
N THR A 58 2.64 14.95 -5.14
CA THR A 58 3.00 15.77 -6.31
C THR A 58 2.00 15.59 -7.46
N ALA A 59 1.56 14.36 -7.71
CA ALA A 59 0.60 14.04 -8.77
C ALA A 59 -0.77 14.64 -8.48
N SER A 60 -1.27 14.45 -7.26
CA SER A 60 -2.58 14.93 -6.84
C SER A 60 -2.65 16.45 -6.81
N ALA A 61 -1.62 17.12 -6.31
CA ALA A 61 -1.55 18.58 -6.36
C ALA A 61 -1.58 19.12 -7.80
N ARG A 62 -0.81 18.49 -8.71
CA ARG A 62 -0.80 18.87 -10.13
C ARG A 62 -2.11 18.56 -10.85
N ALA A 63 -2.81 17.49 -10.47
CA ALA A 63 -4.09 17.12 -11.05
C ALA A 63 -5.25 18.00 -10.56
N ALA A 64 -5.21 18.45 -9.30
CA ALA A 64 -6.24 19.28 -8.69
C ALA A 64 -6.14 20.77 -9.04
N GLY A 65 -5.00 21.24 -9.57
CA GLY A 65 -4.82 22.62 -10.02
C GLY A 65 -5.05 23.64 -8.89
N GLU A 66 -6.01 24.56 -9.07
CA GLU A 66 -6.40 25.55 -8.05
C GLU A 66 -6.89 24.92 -6.73
N SER A 67 -7.27 23.63 -6.74
CA SER A 67 -7.71 22.89 -5.55
C SER A 67 -6.62 22.01 -4.93
N ALA A 68 -5.33 22.28 -5.20
CA ALA A 68 -4.21 21.49 -4.70
C ALA A 68 -4.20 21.35 -3.16
N ASP A 69 -4.51 22.42 -2.43
CA ASP A 69 -4.54 22.42 -0.96
C ASP A 69 -5.59 21.45 -0.40
N VAL A 70 -6.76 21.38 -1.03
CA VAL A 70 -7.83 20.44 -0.67
C VAL A 70 -7.39 19.01 -0.95
N ALA A 71 -6.75 18.77 -2.10
CA ALA A 71 -6.28 17.43 -2.47
C ALA A 71 -5.18 16.93 -1.53
N GLN A 72 -4.26 17.80 -1.11
CA GLN A 72 -3.25 17.48 -0.11
C GLN A 72 -3.87 17.17 1.26
N ALA A 73 -4.83 17.98 1.70
CA ALA A 73 -5.55 17.72 2.95
C ALA A 73 -6.21 16.33 2.91
N MET A 74 -6.89 15.99 1.81
CA MET A 74 -7.51 14.67 1.64
C MET A 74 -6.50 13.51 1.65
N ILE A 75 -5.34 13.66 1.02
CA ILE A 75 -4.26 12.65 1.08
C ILE A 75 -3.79 12.43 2.52
N VAL A 76 -3.53 13.51 3.25
CA VAL A 76 -3.05 13.44 4.64
C VAL A 76 -4.12 12.83 5.54
N THR A 77 -5.38 13.22 5.40
CA THR A 77 -6.50 12.63 6.16
C THR A 77 -6.62 11.14 5.87
N THR A 78 -6.53 10.73 4.60
CA THR A 78 -6.60 9.32 4.21
C THR A 78 -5.45 8.52 4.82
N TRP A 79 -4.23 9.07 4.80
CA TRP A 79 -3.07 8.46 5.47
C TRP A 79 -3.29 8.28 6.97
N ASN A 80 -3.77 9.31 7.66
CA ASN A 80 -4.02 9.23 9.10
C ASN A 80 -5.10 8.20 9.44
N ILE A 81 -6.18 8.13 8.65
CA ILE A 81 -7.23 7.12 8.83
C ILE A 81 -6.67 5.71 8.61
N ALA A 82 -5.84 5.52 7.57
CA ALA A 82 -5.22 4.22 7.30
C ALA A 82 -4.28 3.78 8.44
N ILE A 83 -3.47 4.69 8.98
CA ILE A 83 -2.55 4.41 10.09
C ILE A 83 -3.33 4.13 11.38
N ALA A 84 -4.31 4.98 11.72
CA ALA A 84 -5.12 4.81 12.91
C ALA A 84 -5.96 3.52 12.84
N GLY A 85 -6.62 3.27 11.72
CA GLY A 85 -7.40 2.06 11.48
C GLY A 85 -6.52 0.81 11.50
N GLY A 86 -5.36 0.85 10.83
CA GLY A 86 -4.38 -0.24 10.86
C GLY A 86 -3.83 -0.52 12.25
N GLY A 87 -3.57 0.52 13.05
CA GLY A 87 -3.13 0.40 14.43
C GLY A 87 -4.19 -0.23 15.35
N VAL A 88 -5.46 0.20 15.23
CA VAL A 88 -6.57 -0.37 16.02
C VAL A 88 -6.82 -1.84 15.66
N VAL A 89 -6.94 -2.15 14.36
CA VAL A 89 -7.21 -3.51 13.89
C VAL A 89 -6.00 -4.42 14.14
N GLY A 90 -4.79 -3.95 13.90
CA GLY A 90 -3.55 -4.69 14.18
C GLY A 90 -3.33 -4.92 15.67
N GLY A 91 -3.57 -3.91 16.50
CA GLY A 91 -3.46 -4.01 17.96
C GLY A 91 -4.45 -5.00 18.55
N THR A 92 -5.72 -4.92 18.16
CA THR A 92 -6.76 -5.86 18.60
C THR A 92 -6.48 -7.30 18.13
N LEU A 93 -5.96 -7.47 16.91
CA LEU A 93 -5.52 -8.77 16.44
C LEU A 93 -4.35 -9.32 17.27
N LEU A 94 -3.37 -8.47 17.61
CA LEU A 94 -2.20 -8.85 18.41
C LEU A 94 -2.61 -9.28 19.82
N GLU A 95 -3.54 -8.56 20.44
CA GLU A 95 -4.02 -8.83 21.79
C GLU A 95 -4.86 -10.11 21.86
N THR A 96 -5.64 -10.42 20.82
CA THR A 96 -6.58 -11.56 20.83
C THR A 96 -5.98 -12.86 20.32
N LEU A 97 -5.21 -12.81 19.23
CA LEU A 97 -4.72 -13.98 18.50
C LEU A 97 -3.19 -14.10 18.53
N GLY A 98 -2.47 -13.08 19.00
CA GLY A 98 -1.02 -13.08 19.07
C GLY A 98 -0.34 -12.93 17.70
N ALA A 99 0.99 -12.83 17.72
CA ALA A 99 1.80 -12.54 16.53
C ALA A 99 1.74 -13.66 15.46
N THR A 100 1.33 -14.88 15.81
CA THR A 100 1.26 -16.03 14.90
C THR A 100 0.22 -15.85 13.79
N TYR A 101 -0.86 -15.09 14.02
CA TYR A 101 -1.92 -14.87 13.02
C TYR A 101 -1.74 -13.62 12.16
N PHE A 102 -0.75 -12.78 12.48
CA PHE A 102 -0.43 -11.57 11.69
C PHE A 102 -0.18 -11.84 10.20
N PRO A 103 0.60 -12.87 9.81
CA PRO A 103 0.84 -13.17 8.40
C PRO A 103 -0.46 -13.49 7.64
N TRP A 104 -1.41 -14.20 8.28
CA TRP A 104 -2.71 -14.54 7.69
C TRP A 104 -3.62 -13.33 7.55
N ALA A 105 -3.65 -12.45 8.56
CA ALA A 105 -4.40 -11.20 8.49
C ALA A 105 -3.84 -10.27 7.40
N LEU A 106 -2.52 -10.19 7.26
CA LEU A 106 -1.86 -9.45 6.18
C LEU A 106 -2.26 -9.99 4.80
N ILE A 107 -2.23 -11.31 4.60
CA ILE A 107 -2.69 -11.92 3.33
C ILE A 107 -4.16 -11.56 3.05
N THR A 108 -5.01 -11.64 4.07
CA THR A 108 -6.45 -11.34 3.95
C THR A 108 -6.70 -9.88 3.59
N LEU A 109 -5.86 -8.96 4.06
CA LEU A 109 -5.93 -7.53 3.73
C LEU A 109 -5.32 -7.24 2.34
N LEU A 110 -4.23 -7.92 1.99
CA LEU A 110 -3.51 -7.73 0.73
C LEU A 110 -4.30 -8.24 -0.48
N ILE A 111 -5.09 -9.31 -0.35
CA ILE A 111 -5.94 -9.84 -1.44
C ILE A 111 -6.92 -8.79 -1.99
N PRO A 112 -7.79 -8.14 -1.19
CA PRO A 112 -8.70 -7.12 -1.67
C PRO A 112 -7.96 -5.86 -2.13
N THR A 113 -6.83 -5.50 -1.51
CA THR A 113 -5.97 -4.40 -2.00
C THR A 113 -5.45 -4.68 -3.40
N LEU A 114 -4.94 -5.89 -3.64
CA LEU A 114 -4.46 -6.34 -4.94
C LEU A 114 -5.62 -6.38 -5.95
N ALA A 115 -6.79 -6.88 -5.55
CA ALA A 115 -7.98 -6.90 -6.39
C ALA A 115 -8.47 -5.49 -6.76
N MET A 116 -8.45 -4.53 -5.84
CA MET A 116 -8.80 -3.14 -6.11
C MET A 116 -7.77 -2.45 -7.00
N ALA A 117 -6.47 -2.63 -6.73
CA ALA A 117 -5.40 -2.14 -7.59
C ALA A 117 -5.48 -2.72 -9.01
N TRP A 118 -5.92 -3.97 -9.15
CA TRP A 118 -6.14 -4.62 -10.42
C TRP A 118 -7.42 -4.15 -11.13
N LYS A 119 -8.51 -3.90 -10.40
CA LYS A 119 -9.81 -3.44 -10.93
C LYS A 119 -9.81 -1.95 -11.30
N ALA A 120 -8.97 -1.13 -10.68
CA ALA A 120 -8.74 0.27 -11.06
C ALA A 120 -8.32 0.41 -12.54
N ASN A 121 -7.79 -0.65 -13.14
CA ASN A 121 -7.50 -0.78 -14.57
C ASN A 121 -8.71 -0.57 -15.49
N ARG A 122 -9.95 -0.73 -15.00
CA ARG A 122 -11.18 -0.66 -15.83
C ARG A 122 -11.90 0.69 -15.85
N HIS A 123 -11.59 1.63 -14.96
CA HIS A 123 -12.32 2.91 -14.87
C HIS A 123 -11.44 4.16 -15.10
N GLY A 124 -10.12 4.00 -15.29
CA GLY A 124 -9.18 5.12 -15.45
C GLY A 124 -8.67 5.37 -16.89
N PHE A 125 -8.92 4.46 -17.84
CA PHE A 125 -8.49 4.63 -19.23
C PHE A 125 -9.72 4.61 -20.16
N PRO A 126 -10.17 5.77 -20.67
CA PRO A 126 -11.04 5.79 -21.83
C PRO A 126 -10.24 5.21 -22.99
N SER A 127 -10.68 4.06 -23.53
CA SER A 127 -10.40 3.74 -24.92
C SER A 127 -11.18 4.74 -25.76
N THR A 128 -10.42 5.56 -26.47
CA THR A 128 -10.77 6.40 -27.63
C THR A 128 -12.26 6.55 -27.97
#